data_AF-A0AAW9KKQ5-F1
#
_entry.id   AF-A0AAW9KKQ5-F1
#
_cell.length_a   1.000
_cell.length_b   1.000
_cell.length_c   1.000
_cell.angle_alpha   90.00
_cell.angle_beta   90.00
_cell.angle_gamma   90.00
#
_symmetry.space_group_name_H-M   'P 1'
#
loop_
_entity.id
_entity.type
_entity.pdbx_description
1 polymer ?
#
loop_
_entity_poly.entity_id
_entity_poly.type
_entity_poly.pdbx_seq_one_letter_code
_entity_poly.pdbx_strand_id
1 'polypeptide(L)' 'MKIKNSDFVISAVKREQYPITGLPEVAFVGRSNVGKSSIINAITNRKKLAKV' A
#
# COMPACT_ATOMS: atom_id res chain seq x y z
N MET A 1 1.35 -7.96 14.96
CA MET A 1 1.49 -6.52 14.61
C MET A 1 0.11 -5.88 14.66
N LYS A 2 -0.08 -4.78 15.40
CA LYS A 2 -1.36 -4.06 15.47
C LYS A 2 -1.21 -2.70 14.80
N ILE A 3 -1.73 -2.57 13.58
CA ILE A 3 -1.73 -1.30 12.83
C ILE A 3 -2.88 -0.44 13.33
N LYS A 4 -2.56 0.75 13.86
CA LYS A 4 -3.57 1.70 14.36
C LYS A 4 -4.11 2.61 13.25
N ASN A 5 -3.21 3.10 12.39
CA ASN A 5 -3.52 4.04 11.32
C ASN A 5 -2.98 3.53 9.98
N SER A 6 -3.69 3.82 8.91
CA SER A 6 -3.35 3.44 7.55
C SER A 6 -4.12 4.34 6.58
N ASP A 7 -3.40 5.07 5.74
CA ASP A 7 -3.97 6.07 4.84
C ASP A 7 -3.39 5.91 3.44
N PHE A 8 -4.22 6.20 2.44
CA PHE A 8 -3.75 6.30 1.06
C PHE A 8 -3.11 7.66 0.86
N VAL A 9 -1.80 7.69 0.62
CA VAL A 9 -1.03 8.94 0.52
C VAL A 9 -1.08 9.50 -0.91
N ILE A 10 -0.62 8.71 -1.90
CA ILE A 10 -0.51 9.15 -3.28
C ILE A 10 -0.49 7.97 -4.25
N SER A 11 -0.99 8.18 -5.47
CA SER A 11 -0.67 7.32 -6.63
C SER A 11 0.38 8.05 -7.47
N ALA A 12 1.62 7.55 -7.45
CA ALA A 12 2.72 8.15 -8.20
C ALA A 12 2.87 7.48 -9.56
N VAL A 13 2.74 8.26 -10.63
CA VAL A 13 2.97 7.83 -12.02
C VAL A 13 4.39 8.14 -12.51
N LYS A 14 5.10 9.04 -11.82
CA LYS A 14 6.51 9.39 -12.06
C LYS A 14 7.30 9.39 -10.77
N ARG A 15 8.64 9.25 -10.86
CA ARG A 15 9.54 9.15 -9.69
C ARG A 15 9.52 10.41 -8.83
N GLU A 16 9.34 11.57 -9.44
CA GLU A 16 9.33 12.86 -8.74
C GLU A 16 8.11 13.02 -7.81
N GLN A 17 7.11 12.15 -7.95
CA GLN A 17 5.91 12.14 -7.10
C GLN A 17 6.04 11.22 -5.88
N TYR A 18 7.16 10.51 -5.71
CA TYR A 18 7.34 9.63 -4.57
C TYR A 18 7.39 10.45 -3.27
N PRO A 19 6.69 10.00 -2.21
CA PRO A 19 6.71 10.69 -0.93
C PRO A 19 8.11 10.58 -0.31
N ILE A 20 8.66 11.71 0.13
CA ILE A 20 9.94 11.74 0.83
C ILE A 20 9.65 11.58 2.32
N THR A 21 9.69 10.34 2.81
CA THR A 21 9.32 10.02 4.20
C THR A 21 10.53 9.76 5.11
N GLY A 22 11.65 9.31 4.54
CA GLY A 22 12.82 8.85 5.32
C GLY A 22 12.57 7.58 6.14
N LEU A 23 11.43 6.90 5.93
CA LEU A 23 11.04 5.68 6.64
C LEU A 23 11.41 4.43 5.82
N PRO A 24 11.56 3.26 6.47
CA PRO A 24 11.67 2.00 5.75
C PRO A 24 10.41 1.71 4.93
N GLU A 25 10.59 1.27 3.69
CA GLU A 25 9.49 0.97 2.76
C GLU A 25 9.47 -0.52 2.37
N VAL A 26 8.26 -1.06 2.15
CA VAL A 26 8.04 -2.43 1.69
C VAL A 26 7.21 -2.40 0.41
N ALA A 27 7.77 -2.93 -0.68
CA ALA A 27 7.09 -3.02 -1.97
C ALA A 27 6.32 -4.34 -2.11
N PHE A 28 5.09 -4.27 -2.62
CA PHE A 28 4.27 -5.43 -2.98
C PHE A 28 4.20 -5.58 -4.50
N VAL A 29 4.72 -6.68 -5.04
CA VAL A 29 4.79 -6.94 -6.49
C VAL A 29 4.21 -8.32 -6.81
N GLY A 30 3.57 -8.48 -7.97
CA GLY A 30 3.01 -9.75 -8.42
C GLY A 30 2.03 -9.61 -9.58
N ARG A 31 1.65 -10.74 -10.20
CA ARG A 31 0.73 -10.79 -11.36
C ARG A 31 -0.60 -10.06 -11.09
N SER A 32 -1.29 -9.64 -12.15
CA SER A 32 -2.64 -9.08 -12.02
C SER A 32 -3.56 -10.05 -11.28
N ASN A 33 -4.42 -9.54 -10.40
CA ASN A 33 -5.40 -10.30 -9.61
C ASN A 33 -4.85 -11.43 -8.70
N VAL A 34 -3.54 -11.49 -8.44
CA VAL A 34 -2.94 -12.49 -7.52
C VAL A 34 -3.27 -12.26 -6.03
N GLY A 35 -4.06 -11.23 -5.68
CA GLY A 35 -4.45 -10.94 -4.31
C GLY A 35 -3.60 -9.90 -3.56
N LYS A 36 -2.77 -9.11 -4.25
CA LYS A 36 -1.96 -8.01 -3.66
C LYS A 36 -2.79 -7.08 -2.78
N SER A 37 -3.90 -6.55 -3.32
CA SER A 37 -4.79 -5.65 -2.58
C SER A 37 -5.44 -6.34 -1.38
N SER A 38 -5.75 -7.64 -1.48
CA SER A 38 -6.28 -8.43 -0.36
C SER A 38 -5.29 -8.55 0.80
N ILE A 39 -4.01 -8.79 0.51
CA ILE A 39 -2.96 -8.85 1.53
C ILE A 39 -2.79 -7.49 2.22
N ILE A 40 -2.72 -6.40 1.46
CA ILE A 40 -2.58 -5.05 2.02
C ILE A 40 -3.74 -4.72 2.96
N ASN A 41 -4.98 -5.00 2.51
CA ASN A 41 -6.20 -4.80 3.28
C ASN A 41 -6.23 -5.67 4.55
N ALA A 42 -5.78 -6.93 4.48
CA ALA A 42 -5.70 -7.82 5.63
C ALA A 42 -4.69 -7.36 6.68
N ILE A 43 -3.46 -6.99 6.28
CA ILE A 43 -2.39 -6.55 7.19
C ILE A 43 -2.76 -5.22 7.87
N THR A 44 -3.42 -4.32 7.14
CA THR A 44 -3.88 -3.02 7.66
C THR A 44 -5.22 -3.08 8.38
N ASN A 45 -5.88 -4.23 8.40
CA ASN A 45 -7.24 -4.40 8.93
C ASN A 45 -8.23 -3.38 8.34
N ARG A 46 -8.15 -3.13 7.02
CA ARG A 46 -9.03 -2.23 6.25
C ARG A 46 -9.68 -3.00 5.10
N LYS A 47 -10.90 -2.62 4.70
CA LYS A 47 -11.61 -3.28 3.59
C LYS A 47 -11.45 -2.60 2.22
N LYS A 48 -11.05 -1.33 2.17
CA LYS A 48 -11.05 -0.51 0.93
C LYS A 48 -9.84 0.42 0.81
N LEU A 49 -8.73 0.10 1.49
CA LEU A 49 -7.52 0.91 1.44
C LEU A 49 -6.79 0.70 0.11
N ALA A 50 -6.46 -0.55 -0.21
CA ALA A 50 -5.98 -0.93 -1.53
C ALA A 50 -7.16 -1.40 -2.38
N LYS A 51 -7.36 -0.72 -3.52
CA LYS A 51 -8.40 -1.07 -4.50
C LYS A 51 -7.79 -1.90 -5.64
N VAL A 52 -8.64 -2.60 -6.39
CA VAL A 52 -8.31 -3.28 -7.65
C VAL A 52 -8.88 -2.44 -8.78
#